data_AF-A0A162IRG1-F1
#
_entry.id   AF-A0A162IRG1-F1
#
_cell.length_a   1.000
_cell.length_b   1.000
_cell.length_c   1.000
_cell.angle_alpha   90.00
_cell.angle_beta   90.00
_cell.angle_gamma   90.00
#
_symmetry.space_group_name_H-M   'P 1'
#
loop_
_entity.id
_entity.type
_entity.pdbx_description
1 polymer ?
#
loop_
_entity_poly.entity_id
_entity_poly.type
_entity_poly.pdbx_seq_one_letter_code
_entity_poly.pdbx_strand_id
1 'polypeptide(L)'
;MNTTQRVRLGQLPDIARLCLRQVHGGKRPPNPWAFQGPDGHGENIWVFAHRRTQQVIYSFSPTLDVCASFYPAFNGTDHARTGSIEGFHDMKQLPYNGKKTKPAKLRKDYWAPMAKIELPRGHGNVGRVVFQKLRELKHLHEVSWDDSLLYKKPIEYNEAEKKAAAKRAAEKEPEPLFTRSKAQRGKALNAQKANSVADMAAVLGSGGPGNKIESTETAGLKLPVRVIWSDINDAGYAEKWPRNVKHTEQVEPVAETALPADVEVAA
;
A
#
# COMPACT_ATOMS: atom_id res chain seq x y z
N MET A 1 -22.00 -41.17 3.98
CA MET A 1 -20.83 -40.33 4.34
C MET A 1 -21.26 -38.88 4.20
N ASN A 2 -21.55 -38.24 5.33
CA ASN A 2 -22.25 -36.95 5.35
C ASN A 2 -21.26 -35.82 5.03
N THR A 3 -21.51 -35.14 3.91
CA THR A 3 -20.77 -33.95 3.50
C THR A 3 -21.21 -32.80 4.39
N THR A 4 -20.36 -32.41 5.33
CA THR A 4 -20.58 -31.22 6.15
C THR A 4 -20.48 -30.00 5.25
N GLN A 5 -21.62 -29.35 4.97
CA GLN A 5 -21.65 -28.04 4.34
C GLN A 5 -20.92 -27.05 5.25
N ARG A 6 -19.76 -26.56 4.80
CA ARG A 6 -19.10 -25.41 5.42
C ARG A 6 -20.04 -24.22 5.32
N VAL A 7 -20.51 -23.74 6.46
CA VAL A 7 -21.25 -22.50 6.62
C VAL A 7 -20.43 -21.35 6.01
N ARG A 8 -21.02 -20.66 5.04
CA ARG A 8 -20.46 -19.43 4.45
C ARG A 8 -20.61 -18.30 5.46
N LEU A 9 -19.59 -18.12 6.29
CA LEU A 9 -19.39 -16.88 7.05
C LEU A 9 -18.83 -15.84 6.07
N GLY A 10 -19.68 -14.87 5.72
CA GLY A 10 -19.34 -13.73 4.90
C GLY A 10 -18.15 -12.96 5.46
N GLN A 11 -17.45 -12.28 4.54
CA GLN A 11 -16.36 -11.32 4.75
C GLN A 11 -16.37 -10.71 6.16
N LEU A 12 -15.58 -11.29 7.06
CA LEU A 12 -15.02 -10.47 8.13
C LEU A 12 -13.96 -9.60 7.46
N PRO A 13 -13.97 -8.27 7.65
CA PRO A 13 -12.91 -7.41 7.11
C PRO A 13 -11.57 -7.95 7.61
N ASP A 14 -10.52 -7.96 6.77
CA ASP A 14 -9.19 -8.51 7.13
C ASP A 14 -8.62 -7.93 8.44
N ILE A 15 -9.13 -6.76 8.85
CA ILE A 15 -8.96 -6.13 10.16
C ILE A 15 -9.29 -7.09 11.33
N ALA A 16 -10.34 -7.90 11.20
CA ALA A 16 -10.76 -8.87 12.22
C ALA A 16 -9.76 -10.04 12.36
N ARG A 17 -8.97 -10.35 11.32
CA ARG A 17 -7.93 -11.40 11.37
C ARG A 17 -6.68 -10.93 12.10
N LEU A 18 -6.40 -9.63 12.14
CA LEU A 18 -5.37 -9.04 13.02
C LEU A 18 -5.66 -9.29 14.51
N CYS A 19 -6.92 -9.59 14.88
CA CYS A 19 -7.35 -9.72 16.27
C CYS A 19 -6.80 -10.96 16.99
N LEU A 20 -6.33 -12.00 16.29
CA LEU A 20 -5.88 -13.25 16.93
C LEU A 20 -4.49 -13.17 17.57
N ARG A 21 -3.65 -12.18 17.25
CA ARG A 21 -2.31 -12.04 17.88
C ARG A 21 -2.33 -11.37 19.26
N GLN A 22 -3.43 -10.74 19.66
CA GLN A 22 -3.45 -9.89 20.86
C GLN A 22 -4.08 -10.56 22.09
N VAL A 23 -4.61 -11.79 21.97
CA VAL A 23 -5.31 -12.50 23.06
C VAL A 23 -4.36 -12.87 24.22
N HIS A 24 -3.03 -12.86 24.01
CA HIS A 24 -2.04 -13.11 25.07
C HIS A 24 -1.28 -11.85 25.55
N GLY A 25 -1.65 -10.66 25.08
CA GLY A 25 -1.04 -9.40 25.50
C GLY A 25 -2.02 -8.56 26.29
N GLY A 26 -1.94 -8.59 27.62
CA GLY A 26 -2.66 -7.62 28.46
C GLY A 26 -2.35 -6.18 28.03
N LYS A 27 -3.31 -5.26 28.23
CA LYS A 27 -3.13 -3.83 27.95
C LYS A 27 -2.02 -3.27 28.85
N ARG A 28 -0.77 -3.29 28.37
CA ARG A 28 0.35 -2.64 29.07
C ARG A 28 0.18 -1.12 28.94
N PRO A 29 0.40 -0.35 30.02
CA PRO A 29 0.40 1.10 29.93
C PRO A 29 1.44 1.56 28.89
N PRO A 30 1.22 2.70 28.21
CA PRO A 30 2.17 3.24 27.25
C PRO A 30 3.52 3.43 27.94
N ASN A 31 4.57 2.82 27.41
CA ASN A 31 5.92 2.99 27.94
C ASN A 31 6.43 4.39 27.55
N PRO A 32 6.66 5.32 28.50
CA PRO A 32 7.17 6.65 28.19
C PRO A 32 8.62 6.62 27.67
N TRP A 33 9.33 5.49 27.89
CA TRP A 33 10.66 5.19 27.35
C TRP A 33 10.61 4.42 26.03
N ALA A 34 9.43 4.27 25.41
CA ALA A 34 9.35 3.72 24.07
C ALA A 34 10.18 4.58 23.12
N PHE A 35 10.81 3.96 22.12
CA PHE A 35 11.66 4.63 21.14
C PHE A 35 10.95 5.86 20.56
N GLN A 36 11.45 7.03 20.94
CA GLN A 36 11.10 8.32 20.37
C GLN A 36 12.04 8.45 19.16
N GLY A 37 11.53 8.06 17.99
CA GLY A 37 12.32 8.17 16.76
C GLY A 37 12.80 9.60 16.51
N PRO A 38 13.73 9.81 15.56
CA PRO A 38 14.22 11.14 15.20
C PRO A 38 13.07 12.14 14.96
N ASP A 39 13.32 13.43 15.17
CA ASP A 39 12.30 14.46 15.01
C ASP A 39 11.64 14.39 13.62
N GLY A 40 10.31 14.45 13.58
CA GLY A 40 9.52 14.30 12.35
C GLY A 40 9.36 12.86 11.82
N HIS A 41 10.04 11.87 12.41
CA HIS A 41 9.95 10.49 11.94
C HIS A 41 8.57 9.86 12.20
N GLY A 42 7.91 9.45 11.11
CA GLY A 42 6.56 8.91 11.12
C GLY A 42 5.48 9.95 10.86
N GLU A 43 5.80 11.25 10.76
CA GLU A 43 4.80 12.26 10.38
C GLU A 43 4.40 12.14 8.91
N ASN A 44 5.33 11.70 8.07
CA ASN A 44 5.10 11.46 6.65
C ASN A 44 5.28 9.98 6.34
N ILE A 45 4.30 9.40 5.65
CA ILE A 45 4.36 8.03 5.13
C ILE A 45 4.17 8.10 3.62
N TRP A 46 5.15 7.59 2.89
CA TRP A 46 5.14 7.53 1.44
C TRP A 46 4.69 6.16 0.97
N VAL A 47 3.80 6.15 -0.01
CA VAL A 47 3.27 4.93 -0.62
C VAL A 47 3.67 4.93 -2.08
N PHE A 48 4.50 3.97 -2.47
CA PHE A 48 4.99 3.83 -3.83
C PHE A 48 4.25 2.70 -4.54
N ALA A 49 3.85 2.95 -5.78
CA ALA A 49 3.24 1.94 -6.64
C ALA A 49 4.15 1.64 -7.84
N HIS A 50 4.21 0.35 -8.20
CA HIS A 50 4.78 -0.06 -9.47
C HIS A 50 3.77 0.19 -10.59
N ARG A 51 4.11 1.05 -11.57
CA ARG A 51 3.20 1.50 -12.64
C ARG A 51 2.51 0.36 -13.42
N ARG A 52 3.24 -0.74 -13.68
CA ARG A 52 2.71 -1.89 -14.44
C ARG A 52 2.09 -3.02 -13.60
N THR A 53 2.77 -3.44 -12.53
CA THR A 53 2.37 -4.63 -11.74
C THR A 53 1.47 -4.28 -10.55
N GLN A 54 1.26 -2.99 -10.27
CA GLN A 54 0.47 -2.51 -9.14
C GLN A 54 0.95 -3.03 -7.77
N GLN A 55 2.22 -3.41 -7.67
CA GLN A 55 2.87 -3.72 -6.40
C GLN A 55 3.05 -2.45 -5.59
N VAL A 56 2.98 -2.57 -4.26
CA VAL A 56 3.05 -1.42 -3.35
C VAL A 56 4.21 -1.57 -2.37
N ILE A 57 4.89 -0.47 -2.08
CA ILE A 57 5.93 -0.35 -1.04
C ILE A 57 5.59 0.84 -0.17
N TYR A 58 5.69 0.67 1.15
CA TYR A 58 5.52 1.75 2.12
C TYR A 58 6.88 2.20 2.65
N SER A 59 7.15 3.49 2.71
CA SER A 59 8.39 4.02 3.30
C SER A 59 8.11 5.27 4.14
N PHE A 60 9.00 5.56 5.09
CA PHE A 60 9.02 6.87 5.75
C PHE A 60 9.81 7.91 4.94
N SER A 61 10.64 7.45 4.01
CA SER A 61 11.48 8.31 3.16
C SER A 61 10.74 8.70 1.86
N PRO A 62 10.97 9.92 1.35
CA PRO A 62 10.41 10.38 0.07
C PRO A 62 11.01 9.67 -1.13
N THR A 63 12.12 8.96 -0.93
CA THR A 63 12.82 8.18 -1.94
C THR A 63 12.85 6.72 -1.53
N LEU A 64 12.58 5.83 -2.47
CA LEU A 64 12.89 4.41 -2.28
C LEU A 64 14.39 4.21 -2.29
N ASP A 65 14.84 3.25 -1.49
CA ASP A 65 16.22 2.80 -1.51
C ASP A 65 16.45 1.94 -2.75
N VAL A 66 16.72 2.65 -3.85
CA VAL A 66 17.09 2.06 -5.13
C VAL A 66 18.54 1.64 -4.96
N CYS A 67 18.79 0.34 -4.77
CA CYS A 67 20.12 -0.27 -4.70
C CYS A 67 21.13 0.57 -5.46
N ALA A 68 21.87 1.40 -4.71
CA ALA A 68 22.85 2.29 -5.29
C ALA A 68 23.84 1.38 -5.98
N SER A 69 23.86 1.47 -7.31
CA SER A 69 24.85 0.80 -8.12
C SER A 69 26.21 1.10 -7.50
N PHE A 70 26.90 0.01 -7.16
CA PHE A 70 28.31 -0.10 -6.81
C PHE A 70 29.17 0.74 -7.76
N TYR A 71 29.23 2.04 -7.52
CA TYR A 71 30.22 2.96 -8.03
C TYR A 71 30.57 3.84 -6.86
N PRO A 72 31.65 3.53 -6.11
CA PRO A 72 32.20 4.52 -5.21
C PRO A 72 32.62 5.71 -6.09
N ALA A 73 32.00 6.87 -5.87
CA ALA A 73 32.61 8.11 -6.29
C ALA A 73 33.93 8.20 -5.52
N PHE A 74 35.03 7.93 -6.22
CA PHE A 74 36.39 8.01 -5.71
C PHE A 74 36.77 9.50 -5.60
N ASN A 75 36.12 10.23 -4.70
CA ASN A 75 36.61 11.52 -4.23
C ASN A 75 37.00 11.31 -2.78
N GLY A 76 38.31 11.28 -2.57
CA GLY A 76 38.96 10.92 -1.32
C GLY A 76 38.57 11.82 -0.16
N THR A 77 38.93 11.29 1.01
CA THR A 77 38.80 11.86 2.36
C THR A 77 37.36 12.12 2.80
N ASP A 78 36.75 11.10 3.41
CA ASP A 78 36.15 11.22 4.74
C ASP A 78 35.77 9.84 5.29
N HIS A 79 35.67 9.78 6.61
CA HIS A 79 35.81 8.60 7.47
C HIS A 79 35.02 7.36 7.09
N ALA A 80 35.58 6.21 7.48
CA ALA A 80 34.99 4.88 7.48
C ALA A 80 33.54 4.89 7.99
N ARG A 81 32.58 5.08 7.08
CA ARG A 81 31.20 4.69 7.29
C ARG A 81 31.16 3.20 6.94
N THR A 82 31.00 2.37 7.97
CA THR A 82 30.60 0.98 7.87
C THR A 82 29.68 0.82 6.67
N GLY A 83 30.12 0.07 5.65
CA GLY A 83 29.34 -0.23 4.46
C GLY A 83 28.09 -0.98 4.89
N SER A 84 27.06 -0.21 5.21
CA SER A 84 25.83 -0.74 5.74
C SER A 84 25.15 -1.49 4.62
N ILE A 85 24.61 -2.67 4.94
CA ILE A 85 23.75 -3.47 4.05
C ILE A 85 22.37 -2.76 3.93
N GLU A 86 22.37 -1.42 3.85
CA GLU A 86 21.20 -0.59 4.04
C GLU A 86 20.32 -0.53 2.79
N GLY A 87 20.83 -0.89 1.61
CA GLY A 87 20.16 -0.76 0.32
C GLY A 87 18.96 -1.67 0.00
N PHE A 88 18.41 -2.45 0.96
CA PHE A 88 17.45 -3.53 0.66
C PHE A 88 16.15 -3.51 1.48
N HIS A 89 15.89 -2.48 2.28
CA HIS A 89 14.72 -2.44 3.16
C HIS A 89 13.40 -2.45 2.37
N ASP A 90 13.33 -1.71 1.27
CA ASP A 90 12.15 -1.63 0.42
C ASP A 90 11.93 -2.91 -0.41
N MET A 91 13.01 -3.55 -0.87
CA MET A 91 12.94 -4.81 -1.62
C MET A 91 12.48 -5.99 -0.75
N LYS A 92 12.74 -5.96 0.56
CA LYS A 92 12.26 -6.97 1.51
C LYS A 92 10.74 -6.96 1.65
N GLN A 93 10.06 -5.89 1.23
CA GLN A 93 8.61 -5.79 1.27
C GLN A 93 7.90 -6.65 0.21
N LEU A 94 8.61 -7.10 -0.83
CA LEU A 94 8.03 -7.85 -1.94
C LEU A 94 8.24 -9.36 -1.75
N PRO A 95 7.17 -10.16 -1.55
CA PRO A 95 7.27 -11.61 -1.44
C PRO A 95 7.53 -12.27 -2.80
N TYR A 96 7.98 -13.53 -2.75
CA TYR A 96 8.13 -14.35 -3.95
C TYR A 96 6.80 -15.03 -4.31
N ASN A 97 6.09 -14.45 -5.28
CA ASN A 97 4.80 -14.96 -5.75
C ASN A 97 4.88 -15.82 -7.03
N GLY A 98 6.09 -16.22 -7.43
CA GLY A 98 6.35 -17.03 -8.62
C GLY A 98 7.50 -16.51 -9.50
N LYS A 99 7.78 -17.23 -10.59
CA LYS A 99 8.85 -16.84 -11.52
C LYS A 99 8.51 -15.50 -12.17
N LYS A 100 9.48 -14.57 -12.17
CA LYS A 100 9.35 -13.20 -12.73
C LYS A 100 8.30 -12.31 -12.05
N THR A 101 7.86 -12.64 -10.84
CA THR A 101 6.92 -11.77 -10.09
C THR A 101 7.61 -10.78 -9.17
N LYS A 102 8.82 -11.09 -8.70
CA LYS A 102 9.68 -10.20 -7.89
C LYS A 102 10.79 -9.62 -8.78
N PRO A 103 10.93 -8.28 -8.86
CA PRO A 103 12.03 -7.66 -9.61
C PRO A 103 13.38 -7.92 -8.92
N ALA A 104 14.46 -8.00 -9.70
CA ALA A 104 15.81 -8.18 -9.16
C ALA A 104 16.33 -6.90 -8.47
N LYS A 105 15.93 -5.72 -8.99
CA LYS A 105 16.24 -4.41 -8.44
C LYS A 105 15.05 -3.48 -8.61
N LEU A 106 14.90 -2.52 -7.70
CA LEU A 106 13.94 -1.43 -7.89
C LEU A 106 14.49 -0.55 -9.01
N ARG A 107 13.65 -0.20 -9.99
CA ARG A 107 14.05 0.70 -11.08
C ARG A 107 13.25 2.00 -10.98
N LYS A 108 13.93 3.14 -11.07
CA LYS A 108 13.35 4.48 -10.90
C LYS A 108 12.20 4.82 -11.87
N ASP A 109 12.15 4.17 -13.02
CA ASP A 109 11.13 4.39 -14.05
C ASP A 109 9.81 3.66 -13.76
N TYR A 110 9.87 2.53 -13.07
CA TYR A 110 8.68 1.73 -12.77
C TYR A 110 8.02 2.09 -11.45
N TRP A 111 8.79 2.61 -10.49
CA TRP A 111 8.31 2.95 -9.16
C TRP A 111 8.10 4.45 -9.06
N ALA A 112 6.88 4.85 -8.70
CA ALA A 112 6.52 6.24 -8.47
C ALA A 112 5.75 6.36 -7.15
N PRO A 113 5.85 7.51 -6.45
CA PRO A 113 4.92 7.80 -5.37
C PRO A 113 3.50 7.78 -5.94
N MET A 114 2.58 7.17 -5.19
CA MET A 114 1.15 7.16 -5.50
C MET A 114 0.39 8.03 -4.50
N ALA A 115 0.83 7.98 -3.23
CA ALA A 115 0.23 8.75 -2.16
C ALA A 115 1.27 9.10 -1.10
N LYS A 116 1.07 10.24 -0.45
CA LYS A 116 1.77 10.67 0.75
C LYS A 116 0.73 10.93 1.84
N ILE A 117 0.87 10.22 2.95
CA ILE A 117 0.06 10.42 4.14
C ILE A 117 0.83 11.36 5.06
N GLU A 118 0.23 12.50 5.39
CA GLU A 118 0.79 13.52 6.25
C GLU A 118 -0.06 13.64 7.52
N LEU A 119 0.58 13.32 8.64
CA LEU A 119 0.04 13.50 9.98
C LEU A 119 0.43 14.88 10.52
N PRO A 120 -0.34 15.42 11.49
CA PRO A 120 0.00 16.67 12.13
C PRO A 120 1.35 16.57 12.86
N ARG A 121 2.08 17.68 12.90
CA ARG A 121 3.40 17.75 13.54
C ARG A 121 3.32 17.29 15.00
N GLY A 122 4.36 16.59 15.46
CA GLY A 122 4.42 15.99 16.81
C GLY A 122 3.72 14.63 16.94
N HIS A 123 3.00 14.16 15.91
CA HIS A 123 2.25 12.89 15.96
C HIS A 123 2.96 11.72 15.27
N GLY A 124 4.30 11.77 15.15
CA GLY A 124 5.10 10.71 14.53
C GLY A 124 4.91 9.32 15.18
N ASN A 125 4.62 9.27 16.49
CA ASN A 125 4.28 8.02 17.19
C ASN A 125 3.05 7.32 16.61
N VAL A 126 2.01 8.10 16.27
CA VAL A 126 0.78 7.59 15.65
C VAL A 126 1.08 7.10 14.24
N GLY A 127 1.86 7.87 13.48
CA GLY A 127 2.24 7.49 12.12
C GLY A 127 3.08 6.21 12.05
N ARG A 128 3.94 5.94 13.04
CA ARG A 128 4.63 4.63 13.15
C ARG A 128 3.66 3.46 13.36
N VAL A 129 2.61 3.66 14.17
CA VAL A 129 1.55 2.65 14.36
C VAL A 129 0.76 2.46 13.07
N VAL A 130 0.39 3.55 12.38
CA VAL A 130 -0.29 3.50 11.06
C VAL A 130 0.55 2.72 10.06
N PHE A 131 1.84 3.04 9.94
CA PHE A 131 2.77 2.35 9.06
C PHE A 131 2.87 0.86 9.38
N GLN A 132 2.99 0.50 10.66
CA GLN A 132 3.00 -0.90 11.09
C GLN A 132 1.71 -1.61 10.65
N LYS A 133 0.54 -1.01 10.86
CA LYS A 133 -0.75 -1.61 10.47
C LYS A 133 -0.89 -1.78 8.96
N LEU A 134 -0.48 -0.80 8.17
CA LEU A 134 -0.47 -0.92 6.70
C LEU A 134 0.43 -2.06 6.22
N ARG A 135 1.60 -2.24 6.86
CA ARG A 135 2.53 -3.34 6.57
C ARG A 135 1.95 -4.70 6.97
N GLU A 136 1.28 -4.77 8.12
CA GLU A 136 0.60 -5.98 8.61
C GLU A 136 -0.56 -6.39 7.68
N LEU A 137 -1.41 -5.44 7.27
CA LEU A 137 -2.52 -5.70 6.35
C LEU A 137 -2.02 -6.13 4.97
N LYS A 138 -1.01 -5.46 4.41
CA LYS A 138 -0.39 -5.88 3.15
C LYS A 138 0.12 -7.32 3.22
N HIS A 139 0.77 -7.70 4.33
CA HIS A 139 1.24 -9.07 4.50
C HIS A 139 0.08 -10.08 4.56
N LEU A 140 -1.03 -9.72 5.21
CA LEU A 140 -2.23 -10.55 5.25
C LEU A 140 -2.87 -10.71 3.86
N HIS A 141 -2.94 -9.65 3.05
CA HIS A 141 -3.42 -9.72 1.66
C HIS A 141 -2.55 -10.64 0.78
N GLU A 142 -1.27 -10.79 1.12
CA GLU A 142 -0.34 -11.66 0.39
C GLU A 142 -0.39 -13.12 0.86
N VAL A 143 -0.66 -13.36 2.15
CA VAL A 143 -0.61 -14.71 2.75
C VAL A 143 -1.98 -15.35 2.90
N SER A 144 -2.99 -14.60 3.35
CA SER A 144 -4.31 -15.10 3.74
C SER A 144 -5.41 -14.57 2.81
N TRP A 145 -5.38 -15.01 1.57
CA TRP A 145 -6.38 -14.65 0.55
C TRP A 145 -7.53 -15.67 0.48
N ASP A 146 -8.63 -15.26 -0.13
CA ASP A 146 -9.84 -16.04 -0.34
C ASP A 146 -9.89 -16.68 -1.74
N ASP A 147 -10.91 -17.51 -2.00
CA ASP A 147 -11.09 -18.19 -3.28
C ASP A 147 -11.21 -17.23 -4.48
N SER A 148 -11.41 -15.93 -4.26
CA SER A 148 -11.39 -14.90 -5.32
C SER A 148 -10.08 -14.87 -6.12
N LEU A 149 -8.95 -15.26 -5.53
CA LEU A 149 -7.68 -15.36 -6.24
C LEU A 149 -7.52 -16.68 -7.01
N LEU A 150 -8.26 -17.72 -6.62
CA LEU A 150 -8.24 -19.02 -7.29
C LEU A 150 -9.03 -18.99 -8.61
N TYR A 151 -10.16 -18.29 -8.65
CA TYR A 151 -11.04 -18.26 -9.82
C TYR A 151 -10.94 -16.94 -10.59
N LYS A 152 -10.97 -17.01 -11.92
CA LYS A 152 -10.98 -15.83 -12.79
C LYS A 152 -12.22 -15.00 -12.53
N LYS A 153 -12.09 -13.68 -12.64
CA LYS A 153 -13.25 -12.78 -12.70
C LYS A 153 -13.82 -12.79 -14.11
N PRO A 154 -15.12 -12.50 -14.32
CA PRO A 154 -15.72 -12.44 -15.66
C PRO A 154 -14.98 -11.54 -16.65
N ILE A 155 -14.35 -10.47 -16.15
CA ILE A 155 -13.53 -9.53 -16.94
C ILE A 155 -12.28 -10.21 -17.53
N GLU A 156 -11.75 -11.23 -16.86
CA GLU A 156 -10.54 -11.96 -17.26
C GLU A 156 -10.83 -13.19 -18.15
N TYR A 157 -12.10 -13.48 -18.44
CA TYR A 157 -12.49 -14.64 -19.23
C TYR A 157 -12.00 -14.47 -20.68
N ASN A 158 -11.45 -15.56 -21.24
CA ASN A 158 -11.21 -15.61 -22.67
C ASN A 158 -12.54 -15.76 -23.44
N GLU A 159 -12.51 -15.63 -24.76
CA GLU A 159 -13.73 -15.68 -25.58
C GLU A 159 -14.45 -17.03 -25.48
N ALA A 160 -13.71 -18.14 -25.38
CA ALA A 160 -14.29 -19.47 -25.22
C ALA A 160 -14.98 -19.66 -23.86
N GLU A 161 -14.37 -19.14 -22.79
CA GLU A 161 -14.88 -19.12 -21.42
C GLU A 161 -16.13 -18.24 -21.32
N LYS A 162 -16.13 -17.08 -21.98
CA LYS A 162 -17.32 -16.22 -22.12
C LYS A 162 -18.45 -16.95 -22.83
N LYS A 163 -18.16 -17.63 -23.94
CA LYS A 163 -19.17 -18.42 -24.67
C LYS A 163 -19.71 -19.58 -23.83
N ALA A 164 -18.85 -20.28 -23.10
CA ALA A 164 -19.26 -21.36 -22.19
C ALA A 164 -20.13 -20.84 -21.03
N ALA A 165 -19.78 -19.69 -20.44
CA ALA A 165 -20.59 -19.03 -19.43
C ALA A 165 -21.95 -18.58 -19.97
N ALA A 166 -21.99 -17.99 -21.17
CA ALA A 166 -23.23 -17.58 -21.83
C ALA A 166 -24.15 -18.78 -22.15
N LYS A 167 -23.57 -19.90 -22.61
CA LYS A 167 -24.33 -21.14 -22.87
C LYS A 167 -24.99 -21.66 -21.60
N ARG A 168 -24.24 -21.75 -20.50
CA ARG A 168 -24.78 -22.19 -19.20
C ARG A 168 -25.83 -21.25 -18.64
N ALA A 169 -25.64 -19.93 -18.81
CA ALA A 169 -26.63 -18.94 -18.43
C ALA A 169 -27.95 -19.12 -19.20
N ALA A 170 -27.88 -19.44 -20.51
CA ALA A 170 -29.07 -19.76 -21.32
C ALA A 170 -29.77 -21.04 -20.85
N GLU A 171 -29.00 -22.03 -20.40
CA GLU A 171 -29.48 -23.29 -19.84
C GLU A 171 -29.92 -23.18 -18.35
N LYS A 172 -29.86 -21.98 -17.75
CA LYS A 172 -30.13 -21.71 -16.32
C LYS A 172 -29.26 -22.54 -15.36
N GLU A 173 -28.06 -22.92 -15.79
CA GLU A 173 -27.06 -23.59 -14.97
C GLU A 173 -26.28 -22.60 -14.10
N PRO A 174 -25.68 -23.05 -12.98
CA PRO A 174 -24.78 -22.20 -12.19
C PRO A 174 -23.57 -21.75 -13.01
N GLU A 175 -23.07 -20.55 -12.71
CA GLU A 175 -21.93 -19.96 -13.42
C GLU A 175 -20.70 -20.86 -13.36
N PRO A 176 -19.99 -21.08 -14.49
CA PRO A 176 -18.76 -21.85 -14.50
C PRO A 176 -17.64 -21.11 -13.75
N LEU A 177 -16.98 -21.81 -12.83
CA LEU A 177 -15.81 -21.32 -12.11
C LEU A 177 -14.53 -21.70 -12.86
N PHE A 178 -13.98 -20.76 -13.64
CA PHE A 178 -12.71 -20.97 -14.33
C PHE A 178 -11.53 -20.70 -13.39
N THR A 179 -10.61 -21.64 -13.27
CA THR A 179 -9.45 -21.51 -12.38
C THR A 179 -8.32 -20.69 -13.02
N ARG A 180 -7.63 -19.88 -12.21
CA ARG A 180 -6.41 -19.18 -12.63
C ARG A 180 -5.22 -20.13 -12.65
N SER A 181 -4.35 -19.95 -13.63
CA SER A 181 -3.03 -20.60 -13.58
C SER A 181 -2.17 -20.05 -12.44
N LYS A 182 -1.14 -20.79 -12.02
CA LYS A 182 -0.18 -20.32 -10.99
C LYS A 182 0.43 -18.96 -11.35
N ALA A 183 0.74 -18.74 -12.63
CA ALA A 183 1.30 -17.48 -13.12
C ALA A 183 0.30 -16.33 -13.07
N GLN A 184 -0.96 -16.57 -13.47
CA GLN A 184 -2.03 -15.56 -13.38
C GLN A 184 -2.32 -15.19 -11.93
N ARG A 185 -2.39 -16.19 -11.04
CA ARG A 185 -2.58 -15.97 -9.61
C ARG A 185 -1.42 -15.17 -9.00
N GLY A 186 -0.17 -15.46 -9.35
CA GLY A 186 0.99 -14.69 -8.89
C GLY A 186 0.96 -13.23 -9.36
N LYS A 187 0.45 -12.96 -10.57
CA LYS A 187 0.22 -11.59 -11.06
C LYS A 187 -0.90 -10.88 -10.32
N ALA A 188 -2.03 -11.56 -10.08
CA ALA A 188 -3.15 -11.02 -9.32
C ALA A 188 -2.74 -10.71 -7.86
N LEU A 189 -1.98 -11.60 -7.22
CA LEU A 189 -1.48 -11.41 -5.86
C LEU A 189 -0.50 -10.23 -5.74
N ASN A 190 0.22 -9.90 -6.81
CA ASN A 190 1.09 -8.73 -6.85
C ASN A 190 0.33 -7.40 -6.95
N ALA A 191 -0.88 -7.41 -7.51
CA ALA A 191 -1.67 -6.22 -7.75
C ALA A 191 -2.36 -5.77 -6.44
N GLN A 192 -1.57 -5.18 -5.55
CA GLN A 192 -1.99 -4.78 -4.20
C GLN A 192 -2.38 -3.29 -4.09
N LYS A 193 -2.36 -2.54 -5.19
CA LYS A 193 -2.69 -1.11 -5.21
C LYS A 193 -4.08 -0.82 -4.64
N ALA A 194 -5.12 -1.48 -5.14
CA ALA A 194 -6.49 -1.28 -4.68
C ALA A 194 -6.65 -1.66 -3.19
N ASN A 195 -6.09 -2.81 -2.79
CA ASN A 195 -6.12 -3.26 -1.40
C ASN A 195 -5.40 -2.27 -0.47
N SER A 196 -4.25 -1.74 -0.90
CA SER A 196 -3.49 -0.74 -0.14
C SER A 196 -4.30 0.53 0.11
N VAL A 197 -5.04 1.02 -0.88
CA VAL A 197 -5.91 2.21 -0.71
C VAL A 197 -7.07 1.91 0.25
N ALA A 198 -7.69 0.74 0.15
CA ALA A 198 -8.72 0.30 1.09
C ALA A 198 -8.17 0.17 2.53
N ASP A 199 -6.97 -0.37 2.68
CA ASP A 199 -6.25 -0.48 3.95
C ASP A 199 -5.92 0.91 4.52
N MET A 200 -5.54 1.88 3.68
CA MET A 200 -5.34 3.28 4.09
C MET A 200 -6.62 3.87 4.67
N ALA A 201 -7.75 3.73 3.99
CA ALA A 201 -9.03 4.22 4.49
C ALA A 201 -9.44 3.54 5.81
N ALA A 202 -9.26 2.23 5.90
CA ALA A 202 -9.52 1.44 7.10
C ALA A 202 -8.65 1.87 8.28
N VAL A 203 -7.32 1.93 8.10
CA VAL A 203 -6.37 2.28 9.15
C VAL A 203 -6.57 3.72 9.60
N LEU A 204 -6.71 4.68 8.67
CA LEU A 204 -6.95 6.08 9.00
C LEU A 204 -8.32 6.32 9.67
N GLY A 205 -9.25 5.38 9.49
CA GLY A 205 -10.55 5.35 10.15
C GLY A 205 -10.54 4.70 11.54
N SER A 206 -9.38 4.48 12.16
CA SER A 206 -9.22 3.75 13.43
C SER A 206 -9.55 2.25 13.31
N GLY A 207 -9.45 1.68 12.11
CA GLY A 207 -9.56 0.24 11.90
C GLY A 207 -8.40 -0.50 12.55
N GLY A 208 -8.72 -1.55 13.30
CA GLY A 208 -7.74 -2.47 13.91
C GLY A 208 -7.49 -2.22 15.41
N PRO A 209 -7.38 -3.28 16.23
CA PRO A 209 -7.02 -3.14 17.64
C PRO A 209 -5.66 -2.45 17.82
N GLY A 210 -5.59 -1.55 18.80
CA GLY A 210 -4.36 -0.84 19.15
C GLY A 210 -3.98 0.32 18.23
N ASN A 211 -4.85 0.67 17.27
CA ASN A 211 -4.69 1.85 16.44
C ASN A 211 -5.02 3.12 17.26
N LYS A 212 -4.07 4.05 17.35
CA LYS A 212 -4.13 5.24 18.23
C LYS A 212 -4.41 6.54 17.45
N ILE A 213 -5.22 6.47 16.39
CA ILE A 213 -5.67 7.67 15.67
C ILE A 213 -6.81 8.30 16.47
N GLU A 214 -6.45 8.89 17.59
CA GLU A 214 -7.32 9.65 18.48
C GLU A 214 -6.60 10.96 18.82
N SER A 215 -7.35 12.05 18.87
CA SER A 215 -6.85 13.34 19.29
C SER A 215 -6.50 13.29 20.78
N THR A 216 -5.36 13.85 21.15
CA THR A 216 -4.96 14.03 22.55
C THR A 216 -5.81 15.07 23.27
N GLU A 217 -6.39 16.01 22.52
CA GLU A 217 -7.12 17.17 23.07
C GLU A 217 -8.60 16.87 23.34
N THR A 218 -9.21 16.01 22.53
CA THR A 218 -10.64 15.70 22.66
C THR A 218 -10.86 14.21 22.50
N ALA A 219 -11.21 13.55 23.61
CA ALA A 219 -11.52 12.14 23.65
C ALA A 219 -12.64 11.81 22.64
N GLY A 220 -12.35 10.86 21.73
CA GLY A 220 -13.30 10.40 20.70
C GLY A 220 -13.22 11.14 19.36
N LEU A 221 -12.48 12.24 19.25
CA LEU A 221 -12.21 12.87 17.96
C LEU A 221 -10.98 12.22 17.30
N LYS A 222 -11.06 11.92 16.00
CA LYS A 222 -9.92 11.36 15.25
C LYS A 222 -8.97 12.47 14.82
N LEU A 223 -7.67 12.17 14.80
CA LEU A 223 -6.66 13.11 14.32
C LEU A 223 -6.92 13.46 12.84
N PRO A 224 -6.84 14.75 12.47
CA PRO A 224 -6.96 15.16 11.08
C PRO A 224 -5.73 14.69 10.30
N VAL A 225 -5.93 14.00 9.19
CA VAL A 225 -4.84 13.47 8.35
C VAL A 225 -5.01 13.99 6.93
N ARG A 226 -3.91 14.40 6.29
CA ARG A 226 -3.91 14.76 4.87
C ARG A 226 -3.36 13.60 4.04
N VAL A 227 -4.03 13.25 2.95
CA VAL A 227 -3.55 12.29 1.96
C VAL A 227 -3.38 13.04 0.65
N ILE A 228 -2.12 13.19 0.25
CA ILE A 228 -1.71 13.82 -0.99
C ILE A 228 -1.55 12.72 -2.04
N TRP A 229 -2.35 12.75 -3.10
CA TRP A 229 -2.37 11.76 -4.16
C TRP A 229 -1.60 12.23 -5.38
N SER A 230 -0.88 11.34 -6.05
CA SER A 230 -0.32 11.63 -7.38
C SER A 230 -1.38 11.54 -8.48
N ASP A 231 -2.38 10.69 -8.31
CA ASP A 231 -3.61 10.65 -9.12
C ASP A 231 -4.80 10.59 -8.15
N ILE A 232 -5.64 11.62 -8.14
CA ILE A 232 -6.77 11.71 -7.22
C ILE A 232 -7.80 10.59 -7.44
N ASN A 233 -7.87 10.00 -8.64
CA ASN A 233 -8.79 8.91 -8.95
C ASN A 233 -8.47 7.64 -8.15
N ASP A 234 -7.22 7.47 -7.71
CA ASP A 234 -6.82 6.33 -6.89
C ASP A 234 -7.54 6.33 -5.54
N ALA A 235 -7.99 7.48 -5.04
CA ALA A 235 -8.80 7.54 -3.83
C ALA A 235 -10.12 6.75 -3.96
N GLY A 236 -10.62 6.55 -5.18
CA GLY A 236 -11.85 5.81 -5.49
C GLY A 236 -11.77 4.30 -5.28
N TYR A 237 -10.58 3.73 -5.03
CA TYR A 237 -10.45 2.31 -4.70
C TYR A 237 -11.02 1.94 -3.32
N ALA A 238 -11.12 2.91 -2.40
CA ALA A 238 -11.78 2.71 -1.12
C ALA A 238 -13.25 3.11 -1.21
N GLU A 239 -14.16 2.22 -0.78
CA GLU A 239 -15.60 2.47 -0.82
C GLU A 239 -16.02 3.68 0.04
N LYS A 240 -15.37 3.86 1.19
CA LYS A 240 -15.71 4.91 2.16
C LYS A 240 -14.44 5.43 2.83
N TRP A 241 -14.33 6.74 2.91
CA TRP A 241 -13.28 7.43 3.65
C TRP A 241 -13.79 7.99 4.98
N PRO A 242 -12.98 7.96 6.05
CA PRO A 242 -13.36 8.53 7.31
C PRO A 242 -13.28 10.07 7.26
N ARG A 243 -14.16 10.76 8.00
CA ARG A 243 -14.33 12.22 7.95
C ARG A 243 -13.10 13.03 8.36
N ASN A 244 -12.15 12.43 9.06
CA ASN A 244 -10.91 13.07 9.49
C ASN A 244 -9.83 13.14 8.39
N VAL A 245 -10.03 12.45 7.26
CA VAL A 245 -9.08 12.43 6.15
C VAL A 245 -9.45 13.51 5.14
N LYS A 246 -8.48 14.38 4.82
CA LYS A 246 -8.58 15.35 3.72
C LYS A 246 -7.73 14.87 2.55
N HIS A 247 -8.32 14.85 1.37
CA HIS A 247 -7.64 14.48 0.13
C HIS A 247 -7.17 15.73 -0.61
N THR A 248 -5.94 15.71 -1.10
CA THR A 248 -5.38 16.74 -1.97
C THR A 248 -4.64 16.08 -3.12
N GLU A 249 -4.59 16.72 -4.28
CA GLU A 249 -3.78 16.27 -5.40
C GLU A 249 -2.37 16.88 -5.31
N GLN A 250 -1.36 16.12 -5.72
CA GLN A 250 0.02 16.58 -5.82
C GLN A 250 0.13 17.49 -7.05
N VAL A 251 -0.01 18.79 -6.83
CA VAL A 251 0.28 19.79 -7.85
C VAL A 251 1.80 19.95 -7.92
N GLU A 252 2.44 19.37 -8.94
CA GLU A 252 3.80 19.79 -9.28
C GLU A 252 3.73 21.27 -9.69
N PRO A 253 4.57 22.16 -9.13
CA PRO A 253 4.57 23.55 -9.56
C PRO A 253 4.89 23.56 -11.06
N VAL A 254 3.94 24.02 -11.87
CA VAL A 254 4.19 24.30 -13.28
C VAL A 254 5.36 25.27 -13.30
N ALA A 255 6.50 24.84 -13.84
CA ALA A 255 7.61 25.73 -14.07
C ALA A 255 7.09 26.83 -14.99
N GLU A 256 6.87 28.01 -14.41
CA GLU A 256 6.45 29.20 -15.13
C GLU A 256 7.47 29.41 -16.23
N THR A 257 7.10 29.03 -17.44
CA THR A 257 8.00 29.05 -18.59
C THR A 257 8.14 30.52 -18.89
N ALA A 258 9.25 31.12 -18.43
CA ALA A 258 9.54 32.52 -18.66
C ALA A 258 9.36 32.79 -20.16
N LEU A 259 8.33 33.56 -20.49
CA LEU A 259 8.09 34.02 -21.86
C LEU A 259 9.39 34.70 -22.32
N PRO A 260 9.91 34.38 -23.52
CA PRO A 260 11.12 35.03 -23.99
C PRO A 260 10.87 36.53 -24.03
N ALA A 261 11.66 37.27 -23.25
CA ALA A 261 11.63 38.72 -23.20
C ALA A 261 11.72 39.27 -24.62
N ASP A 262 10.87 40.24 -24.92
CA ASP A 262 10.69 40.85 -26.23
C ASP A 262 12.03 41.14 -26.90
N VAL A 263 12.21 40.61 -28.10
CA VAL A 263 13.34 40.92 -28.97
C VAL A 263 13.18 42.38 -29.38
N GLU A 264 13.92 43.25 -28.71
CA GLU A 264 14.09 44.65 -29.09
C GLU A 264 14.62 44.71 -30.53
N VAL A 265 13.73 45.05 -31.46
CA VAL A 265 14.06 45.29 -32.86
C VAL A 265 14.82 46.61 -32.91
N ALA A 266 16.16 46.53 -32.88
CA ALA A 266 17.02 47.66 -33.19
C ALA A 266 16.84 48.02 -34.68
N ALA A 267 16.40 49.27 -34.90
CA ALA A 267 16.31 49.93 -36.19
C ALA A 267 17.69 50.35 -36.73
#